data_AF-A0AAV7TH49-F1
#
_entry.id   AF-A0AAV7TH49-F1
#
_cell.length_a   1.000
_cell.length_b   1.000
_cell.length_c   1.000
_cell.angle_alpha   90.00
_cell.angle_beta   90.00
_cell.angle_gamma   90.00
#
_symmetry.space_group_name_H-M   'P 1'
#
loop_
_entity.id
_entity.type
_entity.pdbx_description
1 polymer ?
#
loop_
_entity_poly.entity_id
_entity_poly.type
_entity_poly.pdbx_seq_one_letter_code
_entity_poly.pdbx_strand_id
1 'polypeptide(L)'
;MRLEIAGFQSQISGLDHRVAAVESQVVLQTDRDQELLYLRSKLTDFEDRSRRNNVRFLGFPEGIEGTDILSYLRDMLPKLADITFDPPLAFQRAHRLGLKRQNGKDRPRPIIACFLRHGQVRQLLQLSRRQSPLRLGPLKIRLSADFSKETADRRRAFLSLRPRLRHLDVKFGLFEPSRMWITKNGESQTFYDPEDLKSFLEGLHDPTQPMESTTLSPQDTQNQTRGMGQLEIALDTDGRPTTDPQTRGRDLERLTKSQGEIGFEEDPLALYFCIGGWKGSKARMLIIKDPVSLTTII
;
A
#
# COMPACT_ATOMS: atom_id res chain seq x y z
N MET A 1 -33.01 13.62 -51.20
CA MET A 1 -33.74 13.93 -49.95
C MET A 1 -34.47 12.75 -49.30
N ARG A 2 -35.64 12.26 -49.76
CA ARG A 2 -36.39 11.22 -49.00
C ARG A 2 -35.64 9.90 -48.79
N LEU A 3 -34.88 9.43 -49.78
CA LEU A 3 -34.10 8.19 -49.68
C LEU A 3 -32.89 8.33 -48.75
N GLU A 4 -32.22 9.49 -48.73
CA GLU A 4 -31.10 9.76 -47.82
C GLU A 4 -31.58 9.84 -46.37
N ILE A 5 -32.72 10.48 -46.12
CA ILE A 5 -33.33 10.54 -44.79
C ILE A 5 -33.65 9.12 -44.26
N ALA A 6 -34.19 8.24 -45.10
CA ALA A 6 -34.45 6.85 -44.73
C ALA A 6 -33.16 6.06 -44.44
N GLY A 7 -32.09 6.32 -45.20
CA GLY A 7 -30.77 5.74 -44.95
C GLY A 7 -30.16 6.19 -43.62
N PHE A 8 -30.27 7.47 -43.28
CA PHE A 8 -29.82 7.97 -41.98
C PHE A 8 -30.67 7.42 -40.81
N GLN A 9 -31.98 7.28 -40.99
CA GLN A 9 -32.86 6.69 -39.98
C GLN A 9 -32.50 5.23 -39.66
N SER A 10 -32.13 4.42 -40.66
CA SER A 10 -31.71 3.04 -40.43
C SER A 10 -30.33 2.94 -39.78
N GLN A 11 -29.42 3.87 -40.09
CA GLN A 11 -28.13 3.96 -39.40
C GLN A 11 -28.29 4.38 -37.94
N ILE A 12 -29.15 5.36 -37.66
CA ILE A 12 -29.45 5.83 -36.30
C ILE A 12 -30.06 4.68 -35.48
N SER A 13 -31.07 3.98 -35.99
CA SER A 13 -31.64 2.84 -35.27
C SER A 13 -30.62 1.73 -35.02
N GLY A 14 -29.75 1.45 -36.00
CA GLY A 14 -28.63 0.51 -35.83
C GLY A 14 -27.62 0.94 -34.77
N LEU A 15 -27.35 2.24 -34.65
CA LEU A 15 -26.51 2.80 -33.58
C LEU A 15 -27.21 2.71 -32.23
N ASP A 16 -28.49 3.06 -32.13
CA ASP A 16 -29.26 3.00 -30.88
C ASP A 16 -29.29 1.58 -30.32
N HIS A 17 -29.49 0.57 -31.17
CA HIS A 17 -29.43 -0.83 -30.74
C HIS A 17 -28.05 -1.24 -30.22
N ARG A 18 -26.96 -0.76 -30.86
CA ARG A 18 -25.60 -1.03 -30.40
C ARG A 18 -25.29 -0.32 -29.10
N VAL A 19 -25.73 0.93 -28.93
CA VAL A 19 -25.58 1.70 -27.70
C VAL A 19 -26.31 1.00 -26.57
N ALA A 20 -27.57 0.61 -26.76
CA ALA A 20 -28.35 -0.11 -25.75
C ALA A 20 -27.69 -1.45 -25.34
N ALA A 21 -27.10 -2.17 -26.30
CA ALA A 21 -26.37 -3.40 -26.01
C ALA A 21 -25.10 -3.13 -25.20
N VAL A 22 -24.33 -2.09 -25.54
CA VAL A 22 -23.13 -1.69 -24.78
C VAL A 22 -23.49 -1.21 -23.38
N GLU A 23 -24.52 -0.39 -23.22
CA GLU A 23 -25.02 0.06 -21.91
C GLU A 23 -25.41 -1.12 -21.03
N SER A 24 -26.15 -2.08 -21.58
CA SER A 24 -26.52 -3.32 -20.88
C SER A 24 -25.28 -4.11 -20.46
N GLN A 25 -24.26 -4.19 -21.32
CA GLN A 25 -23.01 -4.87 -21.01
C GLN A 25 -22.23 -4.15 -19.89
N VAL A 26 -22.19 -2.82 -19.90
CA VAL A 26 -21.54 -2.01 -18.86
C VAL A 26 -22.22 -2.23 -17.51
N VAL A 27 -23.55 -2.24 -17.44
CA VAL A 27 -24.30 -2.53 -16.20
C VAL A 27 -23.96 -3.92 -15.66
N LEU A 28 -23.98 -4.94 -16.52
CA LEU A 28 -23.59 -6.29 -16.10
C LEU A 28 -22.12 -6.38 -15.67
N GLN A 29 -21.25 -5.53 -16.22
CA GLN A 29 -19.84 -5.48 -15.84
C GLN A 29 -19.67 -4.82 -14.48
N THR A 30 -20.40 -3.74 -14.20
CA THR A 30 -20.41 -3.10 -12.88
C THR A 30 -20.95 -4.03 -11.79
N ASP A 31 -21.98 -4.82 -12.08
CA ASP A 31 -22.53 -5.80 -11.13
C ASP A 31 -21.51 -6.89 -10.79
N ARG A 32 -20.79 -7.39 -11.80
CA ARG A 32 -19.70 -8.36 -11.61
C ARG A 32 -18.56 -7.78 -10.80
N ASP A 33 -18.18 -6.53 -11.05
CA ASP A 33 -17.11 -5.86 -10.29
C ASP A 33 -17.50 -5.69 -8.82
N GLN A 34 -18.76 -5.35 -8.55
CA GLN A 34 -19.30 -5.29 -7.18
C GLN A 34 -19.28 -6.66 -6.50
N GLU A 35 -19.68 -7.73 -7.19
CA GLU A 35 -19.63 -9.09 -6.65
C GLU A 35 -18.18 -9.54 -6.36
N LEU A 36 -17.24 -9.23 -7.25
CA LEU A 36 -15.83 -9.52 -7.05
C LEU A 36 -15.26 -8.79 -5.83
N LEU A 37 -15.60 -7.51 -5.63
CA LEU A 37 -15.21 -6.76 -4.45
C LEU A 37 -15.78 -7.36 -3.17
N TYR A 38 -17.05 -7.77 -3.20
CA TYR A 38 -17.71 -8.43 -2.08
C TYR A 38 -17.05 -9.76 -1.71
N LEU A 39 -16.75 -10.60 -2.70
CA LEU A 39 -16.08 -11.88 -2.51
C LEU A 39 -14.66 -11.70 -1.99
N ARG A 40 -13.89 -10.73 -2.50
CA ARG A 40 -12.56 -10.40 -1.98
C ARG A 40 -12.62 -9.99 -0.51
N SER A 41 -13.55 -9.10 -0.16
CA SER A 41 -13.77 -8.68 1.22
C SER A 41 -14.06 -9.86 2.16
N LYS A 42 -14.94 -10.78 1.73
CA LYS A 42 -15.22 -12.02 2.47
C LYS A 42 -13.97 -12.89 2.64
N LEU A 43 -13.20 -13.12 1.57
CA LEU A 43 -11.99 -13.94 1.62
C LEU A 43 -10.96 -13.35 2.59
N THR A 44 -10.74 -12.05 2.52
CA THR A 44 -9.84 -11.32 3.42
C THR A 44 -10.29 -11.44 4.89
N ASP A 45 -11.59 -11.30 5.16
CA ASP A 45 -12.16 -11.47 6.49
C ASP A 45 -12.04 -12.92 7.01
N PHE A 46 -12.24 -13.93 6.15
CA PHE A 46 -11.99 -15.33 6.51
C PHE A 46 -10.51 -15.61 6.82
N GLU A 47 -9.60 -15.10 5.99
CA GLU A 47 -8.16 -15.24 6.19
C GLU A 47 -7.71 -14.59 7.51
N ASP A 48 -8.18 -13.38 7.80
CA ASP A 48 -7.87 -12.68 9.05
C ASP A 48 -8.44 -13.39 10.29
N ARG A 49 -9.67 -13.92 10.21
CA ARG A 49 -10.23 -14.73 11.32
C ARG A 49 -9.41 -15.99 11.58
N SER A 50 -8.96 -16.66 10.52
CA SER A 50 -8.10 -17.85 10.63
C SER A 50 -6.74 -17.53 11.26
N ARG A 51 -6.20 -16.34 10.99
CA ARG A 51 -4.89 -15.89 11.48
C ARG A 51 -4.91 -15.14 12.81
N ARG A 52 -6.08 -14.83 13.36
CA ARG A 52 -6.22 -14.00 14.57
C ARG A 52 -5.46 -14.52 15.79
N ASN A 53 -5.26 -15.83 15.89
CA ASN A 53 -4.51 -16.46 16.97
C ASN A 53 -3.00 -16.56 16.70
N ASN A 54 -2.52 -16.09 15.54
CA ASN A 54 -1.13 -16.11 15.19
C ASN A 54 -0.42 -14.84 15.65
N VAL A 55 0.77 -15.00 16.21
CA VAL A 55 1.72 -13.90 16.48
C VAL A 55 2.98 -14.13 15.66
N ARG A 56 3.46 -13.06 15.02
CA ARG A 56 4.73 -13.01 14.32
C ARG A 56 5.79 -12.41 15.23
N PHE A 57 6.87 -13.16 15.41
CA PHE A 57 8.03 -12.77 16.17
C PHE A 57 9.17 -12.42 15.20
N LEU A 58 9.69 -11.21 15.31
CA LEU A 58 10.81 -10.73 14.51
C LEU A 58 12.02 -10.45 15.41
N GLY A 59 13.22 -10.78 14.93
CA GLY A 59 14.48 -10.47 15.62
C GLY A 59 15.15 -11.65 16.32
N PHE A 60 14.54 -12.85 16.34
CA PHE A 60 15.20 -14.06 16.85
C PHE A 60 16.30 -14.53 15.90
N PRO A 61 17.58 -14.66 16.33
CA PRO A 61 18.65 -15.24 15.52
C PRO A 61 18.29 -16.65 15.06
N GLU A 62 18.74 -17.09 13.87
CA GLU A 62 18.46 -18.45 13.41
C GLU A 62 19.13 -19.50 14.32
N GLY A 63 18.39 -20.53 14.73
CA GLY A 63 18.92 -21.65 15.49
C GLY A 63 18.92 -21.48 17.01
N ILE A 64 18.53 -20.29 17.52
CA ILE A 64 18.44 -20.04 18.97
C ILE A 64 17.38 -20.91 19.65
N GLU A 65 16.39 -21.38 18.89
CA GLU A 65 15.31 -22.20 19.42
C GLU A 65 15.70 -23.66 19.64
N GLY A 66 16.85 -24.09 19.11
CA GLY A 66 17.24 -25.49 19.09
C GLY A 66 16.27 -26.34 18.26
N THR A 67 15.94 -27.52 18.78
CA THR A 67 15.12 -28.53 18.08
C THR A 67 13.62 -28.24 18.20
N ASP A 68 13.16 -27.65 19.31
CA ASP A 68 11.74 -27.39 19.57
C ASP A 68 11.45 -25.90 19.85
N ILE A 69 10.84 -25.26 18.85
CA ILE A 69 10.42 -23.86 18.90
C ILE A 69 9.34 -23.64 19.96
N LEU A 70 8.46 -24.62 20.20
CA LEU A 70 7.35 -24.46 21.13
C LEU A 70 7.84 -24.36 22.56
N SER A 71 8.71 -25.27 22.99
CA SER A 71 9.31 -25.24 24.32
C SER A 71 10.15 -23.98 24.52
N TYR A 72 10.95 -23.58 23.53
CA TYR A 72 11.70 -22.32 23.58
C TYR A 72 10.78 -21.11 23.81
N LEU A 73 9.66 -21.01 23.07
CA LEU A 73 8.71 -19.91 23.24
C LEU A 73 8.01 -19.95 24.61
N ARG A 74 7.68 -21.12 25.15
CA ARG A 74 7.09 -21.25 26.50
C ARG A 74 8.01 -20.70 27.58
N ASP A 75 9.31 -20.96 27.49
CA ASP A 75 10.28 -20.56 28.49
C ASP A 75 10.71 -19.09 28.35
N MET A 76 10.77 -18.60 27.12
CA MET A 76 11.30 -17.28 26.80
C MET A 76 10.24 -16.18 26.91
N LEU A 77 8.99 -16.44 26.51
CA LEU A 77 7.96 -15.39 26.49
C LEU A 77 7.63 -14.79 27.86
N PRO A 78 7.54 -15.57 28.96
CA PRO A 78 7.37 -14.99 30.29
C PRO A 78 8.53 -14.04 30.65
N LYS A 79 9.77 -14.41 30.30
CA LYS A 79 10.98 -13.59 30.54
C LYS A 79 11.00 -12.33 29.68
N LEU A 80 10.53 -12.44 28.44
CA LEU A 80 10.45 -11.31 27.50
C LEU A 80 9.36 -10.30 27.89
N ALA A 81 8.24 -10.81 28.38
CA ALA A 81 7.08 -10.01 28.76
C ALA A 81 7.17 -9.48 30.19
N ASP A 82 8.04 -10.06 31.02
CA ASP A 82 8.04 -9.88 32.48
C ASP A 82 6.64 -10.12 33.08
N ILE A 83 5.97 -11.16 32.57
CA ILE A 83 4.59 -11.51 32.90
C ILE A 83 4.50 -13.01 33.14
N THR A 84 3.84 -13.39 34.23
CA THR A 84 3.39 -14.76 34.46
C THR A 84 2.07 -14.99 33.73
N PHE A 85 2.00 -16.02 32.89
CA PHE A 85 0.78 -16.41 32.19
C PHE A 85 0.02 -17.47 32.97
N ASP A 86 -1.21 -17.14 33.37
CA ASP A 86 -2.16 -18.09 33.95
C ASP A 86 -3.45 -18.10 33.10
N PRO A 87 -3.82 -19.22 32.45
CA PRO A 87 -3.11 -20.50 32.40
C PRO A 87 -1.80 -20.47 31.59
N PRO A 88 -0.90 -21.47 31.75
CA PRO A 88 0.39 -21.55 31.05
C PRO A 88 0.24 -21.45 29.54
N LEU A 89 1.19 -20.81 28.85
CA LEU A 89 1.17 -20.60 27.40
C LEU A 89 0.94 -21.91 26.63
N ALA A 90 -0.11 -21.92 25.81
CA ALA A 90 -0.50 -23.07 25.04
C ALA A 90 -0.55 -22.71 23.55
N PHE A 91 0.14 -23.52 22.75
CA PHE A 91 0.34 -23.32 21.33
C PHE A 91 -0.25 -24.48 20.56
N GLN A 92 -0.81 -24.20 19.39
CA GLN A 92 -1.20 -25.23 18.43
C GLN A 92 -0.02 -25.61 17.52
N ARG A 93 0.76 -24.61 17.08
CA ARG A 93 1.91 -24.80 16.17
C ARG A 93 2.84 -23.59 16.21
N ALA A 94 4.12 -23.80 15.94
CA ALA A 94 5.08 -22.73 15.67
C ALA A 94 6.13 -23.16 14.65
N HIS A 95 6.55 -22.24 13.78
CA HIS A 95 7.59 -22.49 12.78
C HIS A 95 8.21 -21.18 12.27
N ARG A 96 9.36 -21.28 11.61
CA ARG A 96 9.97 -20.15 10.87
C ARG A 96 9.28 -19.96 9.53
N LEU A 97 8.97 -18.72 9.17
CA LEU A 97 8.37 -18.34 7.89
C LEU A 97 9.42 -18.21 6.78
N GLY A 98 9.16 -18.85 5.64
CA GLY A 98 9.97 -18.75 4.41
C GLY A 98 11.17 -19.70 4.34
N LEU A 99 11.83 -19.75 3.19
CA LEU A 99 12.99 -20.62 2.95
C LEU A 99 14.21 -20.14 3.71
N LYS A 100 14.97 -21.09 4.28
CA LYS A 100 16.28 -20.81 4.90
C LYS A 100 17.21 -20.23 3.84
N ARG A 101 17.72 -19.03 4.09
CA ARG A 101 18.65 -18.38 3.17
C ARG A 101 20.07 -18.80 3.55
N GLN A 102 20.89 -19.07 2.54
CA GLN A 102 22.25 -19.57 2.74
C GLN A 102 23.21 -18.49 3.26
N ASN A 103 22.87 -17.22 3.04
CA ASN A 103 23.72 -16.09 3.37
C ASN A 103 23.34 -15.55 4.76
N GLY A 104 24.20 -15.78 5.76
CA GLY A 104 24.01 -15.30 7.13
C GLY A 104 24.07 -13.78 7.34
N LYS A 105 24.14 -12.99 6.25
CA LYS A 105 24.02 -11.53 6.27
C LYS A 105 22.57 -11.04 6.26
N ASP A 106 21.63 -11.91 5.92
CA ASP A 106 20.22 -11.53 5.82
C ASP A 106 19.54 -11.43 7.19
N ARG A 107 18.47 -10.63 7.25
CA ARG A 107 17.63 -10.55 8.46
C ARG A 107 17.09 -11.93 8.81
N PRO A 108 17.09 -12.32 10.10
CA PRO A 108 16.60 -13.62 10.51
C PRO A 108 15.13 -13.80 10.17
N ARG A 109 14.74 -15.03 9.79
CA ARG A 109 13.37 -15.36 9.40
C ARG A 109 12.39 -15.14 10.57
N PRO A 110 11.21 -14.56 10.36
CA PRO A 110 10.22 -14.44 11.43
C PRO A 110 9.77 -15.83 11.91
N ILE A 111 9.52 -15.97 13.21
CA ILE A 111 8.77 -17.11 13.74
C ILE A 111 7.30 -16.75 13.74
N ILE A 112 6.44 -17.66 13.33
CA ILE A 112 4.99 -17.55 13.52
C ILE A 112 4.54 -18.63 14.50
N ALA A 113 3.78 -18.24 15.52
CA ALA A 113 3.18 -19.18 16.46
C ALA A 113 1.68 -18.96 16.55
N CYS A 114 0.91 -20.04 16.43
CA CYS A 114 -0.52 -20.07 16.65
C CYS A 114 -0.80 -20.43 18.11
N PHE A 115 -1.46 -19.54 18.83
CA PHE A 115 -1.85 -19.73 20.23
C PHE A 115 -3.22 -20.41 20.30
N LEU A 116 -3.44 -21.21 21.33
CA LEU A 116 -4.75 -21.80 21.59
C LEU A 116 -5.74 -20.77 22.14
N ARG A 117 -5.26 -19.76 22.88
CA ARG A 117 -6.09 -18.75 23.55
C ARG A 117 -5.85 -17.36 22.99
N HIS A 118 -6.89 -16.77 22.41
CA HIS A 118 -6.85 -15.41 21.87
C HIS A 118 -6.54 -14.34 22.93
N GLY A 119 -6.92 -14.55 24.20
CA GLY A 119 -6.60 -13.62 25.29
C GLY A 119 -5.10 -13.39 25.46
N GLN A 120 -4.30 -14.46 25.34
CA GLN A 120 -2.83 -14.39 25.45
C GLN A 120 -2.21 -13.64 24.28
N VAL A 121 -2.74 -13.84 23.07
CA VAL A 121 -2.36 -13.08 21.87
C VAL A 121 -2.60 -11.59 22.08
N ARG A 122 -3.80 -11.21 22.54
CA ARG A 122 -4.12 -9.80 22.81
C ARG A 122 -3.18 -9.19 23.85
N GLN A 123 -2.90 -9.90 24.94
CA GLN A 123 -1.99 -9.44 25.99
C GLN A 123 -0.58 -9.20 25.45
N LEU A 124 -0.02 -10.15 24.70
CA LEU A 124 1.31 -10.03 24.06
C LEU A 124 1.37 -8.88 23.06
N LEU A 125 0.36 -8.73 22.20
CA LEU A 125 0.31 -7.65 21.21
C LEU A 125 0.14 -6.28 21.87
N GLN A 126 -0.64 -6.19 22.95
CA GLN A 126 -0.79 -4.96 23.73
C GLN A 126 0.53 -4.56 24.41
N LEU A 127 1.24 -5.53 24.98
CA LEU A 127 2.57 -5.33 25.55
C LEU A 127 3.56 -4.83 24.48
N SER A 128 3.58 -5.45 23.29
CA SER A 128 4.41 -5.01 22.17
C SER A 128 4.13 -3.57 21.74
N ARG A 129 2.86 -3.13 21.78
CA ARG A 129 2.48 -1.73 21.47
C ARG A 129 2.98 -0.75 22.52
N ARG A 130 3.04 -1.16 23.79
CA ARG A 130 3.47 -0.32 24.92
C ARG A 130 4.99 -0.22 25.02
N GLN A 131 5.70 -1.31 24.71
CA GLN A 131 7.13 -1.46 24.99
C GLN A 131 7.92 -1.94 23.75
N SER A 132 7.65 -1.36 22.57
CA SER A 132 8.40 -1.73 21.35
C SER A 132 9.73 -0.99 21.26
N PRO A 133 10.88 -1.66 21.00
CA PRO A 133 11.07 -3.11 20.90
C PRO A 133 11.23 -3.78 22.27
N LEU A 134 10.80 -5.04 22.38
CA LEU A 134 11.02 -5.86 23.57
C LEU A 134 12.48 -6.33 23.60
N ARG A 135 13.05 -6.40 24.80
CA ARG A 135 14.45 -6.77 24.98
C ARG A 135 14.57 -8.08 25.74
N LEU A 136 15.37 -8.99 25.20
CA LEU A 136 15.79 -10.22 25.87
C LEU A 136 17.32 -10.29 25.85
N GLY A 137 17.95 -9.83 26.93
CA GLY A 137 19.38 -9.57 26.94
C GLY A 137 19.78 -8.62 25.79
N PRO A 138 20.69 -9.01 24.89
CA PRO A 138 21.09 -8.16 23.75
C PRO A 138 20.06 -8.16 22.59
N LEU A 139 19.08 -9.06 22.60
CA LEU A 139 18.16 -9.26 21.49
C LEU A 139 17.03 -8.22 21.50
N LYS A 140 16.76 -7.61 20.34
CA LYS A 140 15.61 -6.73 20.10
C LYS A 140 14.53 -7.50 19.37
N ILE A 141 13.45 -7.81 20.06
CA ILE A 141 12.34 -8.62 19.56
C ILE A 141 11.13 -7.72 19.31
N ARG A 142 10.50 -7.88 18.16
CA ARG A 142 9.24 -7.21 17.81
C ARG A 142 8.14 -8.25 17.62
N LEU A 143 6.99 -8.00 18.23
CA LEU A 143 5.79 -8.82 18.07
C LEU A 143 4.78 -8.07 17.21
N SER A 144 4.18 -8.77 16.24
CA SER A 144 3.08 -8.24 15.45
C SER A 144 2.01 -9.30 15.23
N ALA A 145 0.77 -8.88 15.02
CA ALA A 145 -0.29 -9.76 14.55
C ALA A 145 0.04 -10.29 13.14
N ASP A 146 -0.52 -11.44 12.81
CA ASP A 146 -0.49 -11.99 11.45
C ASP A 146 -1.78 -11.61 10.71
N PHE A 147 -1.66 -10.73 9.71
CA PHE A 147 -2.78 -10.28 8.90
C PHE A 147 -2.71 -10.91 7.50
N SER A 148 -3.86 -10.98 6.83
CA SER A 148 -3.93 -11.11 5.37
C SER A 148 -3.11 -10.01 4.68
N LYS A 149 -2.73 -10.25 3.43
CA LYS A 149 -1.96 -9.27 2.65
C LYS A 149 -2.75 -7.96 2.49
N GLU A 150 -4.04 -8.06 2.15
CA GLU A 150 -4.90 -6.90 1.94
C GLU A 150 -5.03 -6.05 3.22
N THR A 151 -5.30 -6.69 4.37
CA THR A 151 -5.37 -5.98 5.66
C THR A 151 -4.01 -5.37 6.02
N ALA A 152 -2.90 -6.09 5.83
CA ALA A 152 -1.57 -5.56 6.10
C ALA A 152 -1.23 -4.33 5.23
N ASP A 153 -1.61 -4.36 3.95
CA ASP A 153 -1.40 -3.27 3.00
C ASP A 153 -2.29 -2.06 3.35
N ARG A 154 -3.57 -2.27 3.67
CA ARG A 154 -4.47 -1.20 4.15
C ARG A 154 -3.96 -0.56 5.44
N ARG A 155 -3.51 -1.37 6.40
CA ARG A 155 -2.86 -0.86 7.62
C ARG A 155 -1.62 -0.04 7.29
N ARG A 156 -0.80 -0.46 6.33
CA ARG A 156 0.40 0.28 5.92
C ARG A 156 0.04 1.66 5.34
N ALA A 157 -0.98 1.71 4.47
CA ALA A 157 -1.48 2.96 3.90
C ALA A 157 -2.00 3.93 4.97
N PHE A 158 -2.71 3.43 5.98
CA PHE A 158 -3.07 4.23 7.14
C PHE A 158 -1.85 4.70 7.94
N LEU A 159 -0.87 3.82 8.18
CA LEU A 159 0.33 4.17 8.94
C LEU A 159 1.21 5.21 8.23
N SER A 160 1.19 5.28 6.90
CA SER A 160 1.89 6.35 6.15
C SER A 160 1.31 7.74 6.37
N LEU A 161 0.07 7.86 6.85
CA LEU A 161 -0.56 9.16 7.15
C LEU A 161 -0.22 9.67 8.57
N ARG A 162 0.44 8.86 9.41
CA ARG A 162 0.78 9.25 10.80
C ARG A 162 1.64 10.51 10.92
N PRO A 163 2.66 10.76 10.07
CA PRO A 163 3.44 12.00 10.17
C PRO A 163 2.56 13.24 10.05
N ARG A 164 1.63 13.25 9.08
CA ARG A 164 0.68 14.34 8.89
C ARG A 164 -0.26 14.51 10.09
N LEU A 165 -0.82 13.41 10.60
CA LEU A 165 -1.67 13.43 11.79
C LEU A 165 -0.95 13.98 13.04
N ARG A 166 0.34 13.67 13.20
CA ARG A 166 1.17 14.22 14.28
C ARG A 166 1.44 15.70 14.09
N HIS A 167 1.69 16.15 12.86
CA HIS A 167 1.91 17.57 12.57
C HIS A 167 0.67 18.42 12.90
N LEU A 168 -0.53 17.88 12.66
CA LEU A 168 -1.80 18.53 12.99
C LEU A 168 -2.20 18.40 14.47
N ASP A 169 -1.37 17.79 15.32
CA ASP A 169 -1.62 17.52 16.74
C ASP A 169 -2.98 16.84 17.03
N VAL A 170 -3.40 15.93 16.15
CA VAL A 170 -4.66 15.19 16.28
C VAL A 170 -4.41 13.88 17.01
N LYS A 171 -5.28 13.51 17.96
CA LYS A 171 -5.23 12.18 18.59
C LYS A 171 -5.74 11.14 17.59
N PHE A 172 -5.03 10.04 17.43
CA PHE A 172 -5.45 9.00 16.49
C PHE A 172 -5.06 7.60 16.97
N GLY A 173 -5.71 6.59 16.39
CA GLY A 173 -5.33 5.19 16.60
C GLY A 173 -5.83 4.28 15.51
N LEU A 174 -5.16 3.13 15.36
CA LEU A 174 -5.50 2.11 14.37
C LEU A 174 -6.12 0.91 15.06
N PHE A 175 -7.41 0.67 14.81
CA PHE A 175 -8.18 -0.48 15.30
C PHE A 175 -8.00 -1.72 14.43
N GLU A 176 -8.38 -2.87 15.01
CA GLU A 176 -8.49 -4.13 14.30
C GLU A 176 -9.74 -4.16 13.40
N PRO A 177 -9.67 -4.75 12.19
CA PRO A 177 -8.48 -5.23 11.50
C PRO A 177 -7.68 -4.10 10.81
N SER A 178 -8.35 -3.02 10.37
CA SER A 178 -7.70 -1.93 9.59
C SER A 178 -8.58 -0.67 9.49
N ARG A 179 -8.93 -0.07 10.63
CA ARG A 179 -9.71 1.19 10.68
C ARG A 179 -8.99 2.23 11.51
N MET A 180 -8.92 3.48 11.04
CA MET A 180 -8.27 4.55 11.79
C MET A 180 -9.31 5.47 12.39
N TRP A 181 -9.22 5.72 13.69
CA TRP A 181 -9.97 6.80 14.32
C TRP A 181 -9.07 8.00 14.53
N ILE A 182 -9.66 9.18 14.43
CA ILE A 182 -9.05 10.45 14.76
C ILE A 182 -9.98 11.18 15.71
N THR A 183 -9.43 11.97 16.62
CA THR A 183 -10.19 12.86 17.50
C THR A 183 -9.68 14.27 17.33
N LYS A 184 -10.54 15.16 16.81
CA LYS A 184 -10.27 16.58 16.62
C LYS A 184 -11.32 17.38 17.39
N ASN A 185 -10.90 18.35 18.20
CA ASN A 185 -11.79 19.24 18.97
C ASN A 185 -12.83 18.49 19.84
N GLY A 186 -12.50 17.30 20.33
CA GLY A 186 -13.40 16.47 21.15
C GLY A 186 -14.32 15.54 20.34
N GLU A 187 -14.42 15.71 19.02
CA GLU A 187 -15.19 14.83 18.14
C GLU A 187 -14.30 13.74 17.55
N SER A 188 -14.80 12.50 17.58
CA SER A 188 -14.06 11.34 17.08
C SER A 188 -14.71 10.80 15.80
N GLN A 189 -13.92 10.70 14.73
CA GLN A 189 -14.36 10.15 13.45
C GLN A 189 -13.54 8.90 13.11
N THR A 190 -14.21 7.89 12.55
CA THR A 190 -13.57 6.63 12.12
C THR A 190 -13.58 6.50 10.61
N PHE A 191 -12.43 6.19 10.05
CA PHE A 191 -12.19 5.99 8.62
C PHE A 191 -11.93 4.52 8.33
N TYR A 192 -12.56 4.03 7.27
CA TYR A 192 -12.47 2.65 6.81
C TYR A 192 -11.51 2.52 5.62
N ASP A 193 -11.40 3.56 4.80
CA ASP A 193 -10.45 3.68 3.70
C ASP A 193 -9.33 4.68 4.03
N PRO A 194 -8.04 4.35 3.82
CA PRO A 194 -6.96 5.33 3.88
C PRO A 194 -7.13 6.53 2.94
N GLU A 195 -7.75 6.35 1.76
CA GLU A 195 -7.95 7.47 0.81
C GLU A 195 -9.00 8.47 1.32
N ASP A 196 -10.04 8.01 2.01
CA ASP A 196 -11.01 8.89 2.68
C ASP A 196 -10.33 9.75 3.74
N LEU A 197 -9.47 9.14 4.55
CA LEU A 197 -8.71 9.86 5.58
C LEU A 197 -7.73 10.84 4.94
N LYS A 198 -7.06 10.45 3.85
CA LYS A 198 -6.14 11.32 3.13
C LYS A 198 -6.85 12.56 2.58
N SER A 199 -8.00 12.36 1.91
CA SER A 199 -8.84 13.44 1.40
C SER A 199 -9.33 14.37 2.52
N PHE A 200 -9.71 13.79 3.67
CA PHE A 200 -10.06 14.55 4.86
C PHE A 200 -8.89 15.40 5.38
N LEU A 201 -7.67 14.87 5.39
CA LEU A 201 -6.46 15.59 5.84
C LEU A 201 -6.02 16.70 4.88
N GLU A 202 -6.26 16.54 3.58
CA GLU A 202 -6.01 17.58 2.57
C GLU A 202 -6.96 18.78 2.77
N GLY A 203 -8.19 18.53 3.22
CA GLY A 203 -9.14 19.58 3.60
C GLY A 203 -8.83 20.29 4.93
N LEU A 204 -7.87 19.78 5.72
CA LEU A 204 -7.43 20.42 6.95
C LEU A 204 -6.27 21.38 6.68
N HIS A 205 -6.57 22.69 6.74
CA HIS A 205 -5.59 23.75 6.57
C HIS A 205 -4.46 23.63 7.60
N ASP A 206 -3.21 23.81 7.16
CA ASP A 206 -2.05 23.83 8.05
C ASP A 206 -2.10 25.06 8.97
N PRO A 207 -1.94 24.89 10.30
CA PRO A 207 -1.84 26.01 11.23
C PRO A 207 -0.54 26.82 11.06
N THR A 208 0.39 26.39 10.19
CA THR A 208 1.72 27.00 9.99
C THR A 208 1.88 27.74 8.66
N GLN A 209 0.82 27.91 7.87
CA GLN A 209 0.86 28.84 6.72
C GLN A 209 0.63 30.26 7.25
N PRO A 210 1.59 31.20 7.16
CA PRO A 210 1.32 32.59 7.47
C PRO A 210 0.22 33.07 6.53
N MET A 211 -0.79 33.72 7.09
CA MET A 211 -1.84 34.38 6.32
C MET A 211 -1.16 35.48 5.47
N GLU A 212 -0.88 35.21 4.20
CA GLU A 212 -0.64 36.28 3.25
C GLU A 212 -1.97 37.00 3.04
N SER A 213 -2.21 38.00 3.89
CA SER A 213 -3.26 38.97 3.72
C SER A 213 -3.07 39.68 2.38
N THR A 214 -4.02 39.46 1.48
CA THR A 214 -4.24 40.25 0.26
C THR A 214 -4.27 41.73 0.62
N THR A 215 -3.14 42.41 0.45
CA THR A 215 -3.09 43.87 0.36
C THR A 215 -2.56 44.18 -1.04
N LEU A 216 -3.49 44.40 -1.97
CA LEU A 216 -3.18 44.95 -3.28
C LEU A 216 -2.55 46.34 -3.08
N SER A 217 -1.24 46.44 -3.33
CA SER A 217 -0.52 47.72 -3.41
C SER A 217 -0.32 48.09 -4.89
N PRO A 218 -0.52 49.35 -5.30
CA PRO A 218 -0.75 49.72 -6.70
C PRO A 218 0.55 50.04 -7.46
N GLN A 219 1.50 49.10 -7.52
CA GLN A 219 2.80 49.31 -8.20
C GLN A 219 3.13 48.28 -9.29
N ASP A 220 2.36 47.20 -9.47
CA ASP A 220 2.70 46.15 -10.45
C ASP A 220 2.13 46.36 -11.86
N THR A 221 1.84 47.61 -12.26
CA THR A 221 1.41 47.91 -13.64
C THR A 221 2.57 48.09 -14.64
N GLN A 222 3.83 47.88 -14.26
CA GLN A 222 4.97 48.17 -15.15
C GLN A 222 5.93 47.03 -15.47
N ASN A 223 5.76 45.83 -14.92
CA ASN A 223 6.65 44.70 -15.25
C ASN A 223 6.03 43.66 -16.20
N GLN A 224 4.83 43.90 -16.73
CA GLN A 224 4.16 42.96 -17.65
C GLN A 224 4.55 43.14 -19.13
N THR A 225 5.62 43.89 -19.45
CA THR A 225 6.05 44.12 -20.85
C THR A 225 7.53 43.84 -21.12
N ARG A 226 8.19 42.98 -20.31
CA ARG A 226 9.61 42.64 -20.54
C ARG A 226 9.95 41.16 -20.49
N GLY A 227 8.98 40.30 -20.80
CA GLY A 227 9.16 38.85 -20.89
C GLY A 227 8.36 38.17 -22.01
N MET A 228 7.84 38.91 -22.98
CA MET A 228 7.31 38.31 -24.22
C MET A 228 8.48 38.03 -25.16
N GLY A 229 9.18 36.92 -24.93
CA GLY A 229 10.02 36.33 -25.96
C GLY A 229 9.15 35.99 -27.16
N GLN A 230 9.47 36.57 -28.32
CA GLN A 230 8.83 36.26 -29.59
C GLN A 230 8.93 34.75 -29.86
N LEU A 231 7.78 34.07 -29.94
CA LEU A 231 7.67 32.77 -30.59
C LEU A 231 7.68 33.02 -32.11
N GLU A 232 8.86 33.01 -32.72
CA GLU A 232 8.98 32.95 -34.17
C GLU A 232 8.61 31.55 -34.65
N ILE A 233 7.45 31.44 -35.30
CA ILE A 233 7.06 30.25 -36.06
C ILE A 233 7.75 30.39 -37.41
N ALA A 234 8.68 29.49 -37.73
CA ALA A 234 9.30 29.45 -39.06
C ALA A 234 8.23 29.17 -40.13
N LEU A 235 8.11 30.08 -41.10
CA LEU A 235 7.24 29.97 -42.25
C LEU A 235 8.08 29.66 -43.49
N ASP A 236 7.56 28.80 -44.37
CA ASP A 236 8.17 28.58 -45.69
C ASP A 236 8.00 29.82 -46.59
N THR A 237 8.64 29.84 -47.76
CA THR A 237 8.64 31.00 -48.70
C THR A 237 7.24 31.43 -49.15
N ASP A 238 6.23 30.58 -48.96
CA ASP A 238 4.82 30.85 -49.29
C ASP A 238 3.94 31.07 -48.04
N GLY A 239 4.52 31.28 -46.85
CA GLY A 239 3.81 31.77 -45.67
C GLY A 239 2.93 30.75 -44.92
N ARG A 240 3.25 29.44 -44.98
CA ARG A 240 2.57 28.39 -44.19
C ARG A 240 3.52 27.80 -43.12
N PRO A 241 2.99 27.36 -41.96
CA PRO A 241 3.78 26.73 -40.90
C PRO A 241 4.22 25.32 -41.30
N THR A 242 5.51 25.01 -41.10
CA THR A 242 6.13 23.76 -41.55
C THR A 242 5.77 22.57 -40.63
N THR A 243 5.61 21.39 -41.22
CA THR A 243 5.26 20.14 -40.51
C THR A 243 6.34 19.07 -40.65
N ASP A 244 7.61 19.41 -40.38
CA ASP A 244 8.72 18.44 -40.46
C ASP A 244 9.00 17.80 -39.07
N PRO A 245 8.92 16.46 -38.92
CA PRO A 245 9.02 15.80 -37.61
C PRO A 245 10.40 15.82 -36.94
N GLN A 246 11.48 16.15 -37.64
CA GLN A 246 12.84 16.00 -37.08
C GLN A 246 13.25 17.09 -36.08
N THR A 247 12.57 18.24 -36.05
CA THR A 247 12.96 19.37 -35.17
C THR A 247 12.37 19.26 -33.76
N ARG A 248 11.25 18.54 -33.59
CA ARG A 248 10.58 18.33 -32.28
C ARG A 248 11.38 17.50 -31.27
N GLY A 249 12.36 16.72 -31.73
CA GLY A 249 13.14 15.82 -30.87
C GLY A 249 14.17 16.54 -29.97
N ARG A 250 14.62 17.74 -30.33
CA ARG A 250 15.70 18.43 -29.60
C ARG A 250 15.22 19.29 -28.41
N ASP A 251 13.94 19.64 -28.37
CA ASP A 251 13.42 20.54 -27.32
C ASP A 251 13.02 19.79 -26.03
N LEU A 252 12.70 18.50 -26.09
CA LEU A 252 12.43 17.70 -24.88
C LEU A 252 13.68 17.38 -24.06
N GLU A 253 14.87 17.33 -24.67
CA GLU A 253 16.12 17.01 -23.95
C GLU A 253 16.68 18.18 -23.13
N ARG A 254 16.22 19.42 -23.35
CA ARG A 254 16.63 20.59 -22.55
C ARG A 254 15.83 20.76 -21.26
N LEU A 255 14.62 20.20 -21.17
CA LEU A 255 13.76 20.32 -19.98
C LEU A 255 14.16 19.40 -18.83
N THR A 256 14.84 18.27 -19.10
CA THR A 256 15.23 17.28 -18.08
C THR A 256 16.53 17.59 -17.35
N LYS A 257 17.29 18.61 -17.78
CA LYS A 257 18.60 18.98 -17.19
C LYS A 257 18.54 20.11 -16.16
N SER A 258 17.37 20.65 -15.81
CA SER A 258 17.25 21.83 -14.94
C SER A 258 16.71 21.59 -13.52
N GLN A 259 16.40 20.35 -13.12
CA GLN A 259 16.03 20.06 -11.73
C GLN A 259 17.26 19.59 -10.94
N GLY A 260 17.85 20.55 -10.23
CA GLY A 260 18.95 20.36 -9.29
C GLY A 260 18.54 19.57 -8.05
N GLU A 261 19.54 18.89 -7.49
CA GLU A 261 19.50 18.03 -6.33
C GLU A 261 19.08 18.80 -5.06
N ILE A 262 18.06 18.29 -4.35
CA ILE A 262 17.72 18.71 -2.99
C ILE A 262 18.03 17.53 -2.07
N GLY A 263 19.00 17.74 -1.17
CA GLY A 263 19.44 16.76 -0.18
C GLY A 263 18.36 16.42 0.84
N PHE A 264 18.22 15.12 1.11
CA PHE A 264 17.35 14.60 2.17
C PHE A 264 18.16 14.45 3.47
N GLU A 265 17.72 15.12 4.52
CA GLU A 265 18.14 14.94 5.90
C GLU A 265 17.44 13.70 6.49
N GLU A 266 18.20 12.79 7.12
CA GLU A 266 17.78 11.45 7.51
C GLU A 266 16.90 11.41 8.78
N ASP A 267 15.68 10.86 8.66
CA ASP A 267 14.76 10.59 9.79
C ASP A 267 14.82 9.08 10.18
N PRO A 268 15.13 8.72 11.45
CA PRO A 268 15.46 7.34 11.87
C PRO A 268 14.30 6.33 11.93
N LEU A 269 13.14 6.63 11.33
CA LEU A 269 11.98 5.71 11.27
C LEU A 269 11.72 5.11 9.87
N ALA A 270 12.65 5.29 8.93
CA ALA A 270 12.59 4.66 7.62
C ALA A 270 12.83 3.14 7.71
N LEU A 271 11.72 2.39 7.67
CA LEU A 271 11.70 0.93 7.61
C LEU A 271 12.07 0.47 6.19
N TYR A 272 13.35 0.58 5.81
CA TYR A 272 13.88 -0.04 4.60
C TYR A 272 13.94 -1.57 4.78
N PHE A 273 13.37 -2.34 3.84
CA PHE A 273 14.16 -3.11 2.87
C PHE A 273 13.29 -3.80 1.80
N CYS A 274 13.67 -3.50 0.55
CA CYS A 274 13.66 -4.28 -0.70
C CYS A 274 12.42 -5.07 -1.13
N ILE A 275 11.71 -4.49 -2.12
CA ILE A 275 11.12 -5.25 -3.22
C ILE A 275 12.25 -5.44 -4.23
N GLY A 276 12.72 -6.68 -4.42
CA GLY A 276 13.60 -7.00 -5.53
C GLY A 276 12.83 -6.78 -6.83
N GLY A 277 13.29 -5.80 -7.62
CA GLY A 277 12.77 -5.55 -8.96
C GLY A 277 13.04 -6.75 -9.86
N TRP A 278 11.96 -7.32 -10.39
CA TRP A 278 12.02 -8.30 -11.46
C TRP A 278 11.62 -7.59 -12.76
N LYS A 279 12.61 -7.27 -13.60
CA LYS A 279 12.43 -6.85 -14.99
C LYS A 279 13.31 -7.72 -15.88
N GLY A 280 12.70 -8.35 -16.88
CA GLY A 280 13.37 -8.74 -18.13
C GLY A 280 13.74 -10.21 -18.30
N SER A 281 12.87 -10.91 -19.04
CA SER A 281 13.25 -11.78 -20.18
C SER A 281 13.92 -13.13 -19.89
N LYS A 282 13.11 -14.19 -19.88
CA LYS A 282 13.10 -15.25 -20.92
C LYS A 282 12.12 -16.35 -20.50
N ALA A 283 10.94 -16.36 -21.11
CA ALA A 283 10.07 -17.52 -21.11
C ALA A 283 10.79 -18.63 -21.89
N ARG A 284 11.19 -19.70 -21.20
CA ARG A 284 11.47 -21.00 -21.82
C ARG A 284 10.30 -21.91 -21.49
N MET A 285 9.47 -22.11 -22.51
CA MET A 285 8.42 -23.10 -22.58
C MET A 285 9.07 -24.49 -22.47
N LEU A 286 8.98 -25.11 -21.29
CA LEU A 286 9.24 -26.54 -21.14
C LEU A 286 7.94 -27.27 -21.46
N ILE A 287 7.88 -27.79 -22.69
CA ILE A 287 6.89 -28.77 -23.13
C ILE A 287 7.15 -30.05 -22.34
N ILE A 288 6.30 -30.37 -21.38
CA ILE A 288 6.23 -31.72 -20.82
C ILE A 288 5.29 -32.50 -21.73
N LYS A 289 5.85 -33.42 -22.51
CA LYS A 289 5.13 -34.43 -23.29
C LYS A 289 4.59 -35.51 -22.33
N ASP A 290 3.29 -35.47 -22.08
CA ASP A 290 2.32 -36.56 -21.83
C ASP A 290 2.70 -37.73 -20.87
N PRO A 291 1.84 -38.75 -20.64
CA PRO A 291 1.15 -38.99 -19.37
C PRO A 291 1.50 -40.38 -18.80
N VAL A 292 0.67 -40.94 -17.91
CA VAL A 292 0.73 -42.32 -17.33
C VAL A 292 1.53 -42.37 -16.02
N SER A 293 1.07 -42.89 -14.87
CA SER A 293 -0.04 -43.77 -14.50
C SER A 293 -0.48 -43.52 -13.05
N LEU A 294 -1.79 -43.66 -12.80
CA LEU A 294 -2.36 -44.03 -11.51
C LEU A 294 -1.78 -45.37 -11.04
N THR A 295 -1.27 -45.47 -9.81
CA THR A 295 -1.42 -46.68 -8.98
C THR A 295 -1.22 -46.39 -7.49
N THR A 296 -2.26 -46.71 -6.72
CA THR A 296 -2.30 -47.09 -5.31
C THR A 296 -1.08 -47.92 -4.86
N ILE A 297 -0.66 -47.80 -3.58
CA ILE A 297 -0.41 -48.91 -2.63
C ILE A 297 0.20 -48.37 -1.31
N ILE A 298 -0.59 -48.60 -0.24
CA ILE A 298 -0.33 -48.65 1.22
C ILE A 298 -0.01 -47.35 1.95
#